data_AF-A0A8H4XRZ8-F1
#
_entry.id   AF-A0A8H4XRZ8-F1
#
_cell.length_a   1.000
_cell.length_b   1.000
_cell.length_c   1.000
_cell.angle_alpha   90.00
_cell.angle_beta   90.00
_cell.angle_gamma   90.00
#
_symmetry.space_group_name_H-M   'P 1'
#
loop_
_entity.id
_entity.type
_entity.pdbx_description
1 polymer ?
#
loop_
_entity_poly.entity_id
_entity_poly.type
_entity_poly.pdbx_seq_one_letter_code
_entity_poly.pdbx_strand_id
1 'polypeptide(L)'
;MQGARMGRDVVGPALLRQMRGRAGRKGKDTVGETYLICQRADLEAISEIWDAETPAIDSCLAQGNKGVKRALLEGIATRLVSGREAINEFMRCTLLCKTREEADIEHLIETSLQELVETDLIRLRDDDSYESTKLGAAIVASSFSPDDGIFVYEELKRALQAFVMDGEMHVFYMFTPLSVAMNTNIDWLIFRDQLDLLDESGIRALLFVGVQPGFVNN
;
A
#
# COMPACT_ATOMS: atom_id res chain seq x y z
N MET A 1 -22.86 -12.30 -20.04
CA MET A 1 -21.74 -11.53 -20.63
C MET A 1 -21.52 -10.28 -19.81
N GLN A 2 -20.33 -10.08 -19.24
CA GLN A 2 -20.02 -8.92 -18.39
C GLN A 2 -19.87 -7.58 -19.16
N GLY A 3 -20.09 -7.55 -20.48
CA GLY A 3 -20.21 -6.31 -21.25
C GLY A 3 -19.03 -5.35 -21.04
N ALA A 4 -19.33 -4.07 -20.79
CA ALA A 4 -18.35 -3.00 -20.53
C ALA A 4 -17.88 -2.93 -19.06
N ARG A 5 -18.09 -3.99 -18.28
CA ARG A 5 -17.71 -4.03 -16.86
C ARG A 5 -16.38 -4.78 -16.68
N MET A 6 -15.57 -4.30 -15.75
CA MET A 6 -14.38 -4.99 -15.24
C MET A 6 -14.64 -5.36 -13.78
N GLY A 7 -14.91 -6.64 -13.53
CA GLY A 7 -15.40 -7.09 -12.22
C GLY A 7 -16.85 -6.66 -11.99
N ARG A 8 -17.10 -5.92 -10.89
CA ARG A 8 -18.44 -5.38 -10.57
C ARG A 8 -18.68 -4.01 -11.20
N ASP A 9 -17.61 -3.28 -11.51
CA ASP A 9 -17.65 -1.88 -11.89
C ASP A 9 -17.52 -1.67 -13.40
N VAL A 10 -18.03 -0.55 -13.89
CA VAL A 10 -17.87 -0.16 -15.30
C VAL A 10 -16.44 0.32 -15.53
N VAL A 11 -15.88 0.04 -16.71
CA VAL A 11 -14.52 0.48 -17.08
C VAL A 11 -14.43 2.01 -17.02
N GLY A 12 -13.46 2.55 -16.26
CA GLY A 12 -13.28 3.99 -16.13
C GLY A 12 -12.74 4.67 -17.41
N PRO A 13 -12.90 6.01 -17.55
CA PRO A 13 -12.54 6.77 -18.75
C PRO A 13 -11.07 6.61 -19.18
N ALA A 14 -10.13 6.61 -18.22
CA ALA A 14 -8.71 6.46 -18.49
C ALA A 14 -8.38 5.07 -19.06
N LEU A 15 -8.96 4.02 -18.48
CA LEU A 15 -8.74 2.64 -18.93
C LEU A 15 -9.36 2.41 -20.32
N LEU A 16 -10.58 2.91 -20.56
CA LEU A 16 -11.21 2.83 -21.88
C LEU A 16 -10.35 3.53 -22.95
N ARG A 17 -9.81 4.71 -22.64
CA ARG A 17 -8.88 5.44 -23.53
C ARG A 17 -7.59 4.65 -23.78
N GLN A 18 -7.03 4.01 -22.76
CA GLN A 18 -5.85 3.16 -22.89
C GLN A 18 -6.13 1.93 -23.76
N MET A 19 -7.32 1.33 -23.66
CA MET A 19 -7.74 0.19 -24.47
C MET A 19 -7.93 0.58 -25.94
N ARG A 20 -8.73 1.63 -26.21
CA ARG A 20 -9.00 2.08 -27.60
C ARG A 20 -7.76 2.61 -28.31
N GLY A 21 -6.83 3.21 -27.56
CA GLY A 21 -5.55 3.69 -28.10
C GLY A 21 -4.63 2.58 -28.64
N ARG A 22 -4.95 1.30 -28.38
CA ARG A 22 -4.24 0.15 -28.96
C ARG A 22 -4.75 -0.26 -30.35
N ALA A 23 -5.88 0.27 -30.80
CA ALA A 23 -6.44 -0.05 -32.11
C ALA A 23 -5.74 0.76 -33.22
N GLY A 24 -5.29 0.06 -34.26
CA GLY A 24 -4.58 0.64 -35.41
C GLY A 24 -3.05 0.58 -35.28
N ARG A 25 -2.40 -0.11 -36.22
CA ARG A 25 -0.94 -0.25 -36.26
C ARG A 25 -0.33 0.78 -37.18
N LYS A 26 0.56 1.60 -36.62
CA LYS A 26 1.33 2.62 -37.37
C LYS A 26 2.02 1.99 -38.59
N GLY A 27 1.73 2.52 -39.78
CA GLY A 27 2.34 2.09 -41.05
C GLY A 27 1.80 0.80 -41.66
N LYS A 28 0.74 0.20 -41.08
CA LYS A 28 0.04 -0.96 -41.67
C LYS A 28 -1.43 -0.67 -41.91
N ASP A 29 -2.12 -0.23 -40.87
CA ASP A 29 -3.57 -0.04 -40.92
C ASP A 29 -3.85 1.43 -41.30
N THR A 30 -4.86 1.64 -42.15
CA THR A 30 -5.31 3.00 -42.55
C THR A 30 -6.22 3.63 -41.50
N VAL A 31 -6.93 2.81 -40.71
CA VAL A 31 -7.85 3.20 -39.64
C VAL A 31 -7.72 2.21 -38.48
N GLY A 32 -7.88 2.70 -37.24
CA GLY A 32 -8.05 1.88 -36.05
C GLY A 32 -9.51 1.92 -35.57
N GLU A 33 -10.15 0.77 -35.47
CA GLU A 33 -11.55 0.66 -35.03
C GLU A 33 -11.63 0.09 -33.61
N THR A 34 -12.57 0.59 -32.81
CA THR A 34 -12.83 0.07 -31.45
C THR A 34 -14.32 -0.12 -31.27
N TYR A 35 -14.72 -1.32 -30.85
CA TYR A 35 -16.10 -1.67 -30.55
C TYR A 35 -16.22 -1.96 -29.05
N LEU A 36 -17.16 -1.29 -28.38
CA LEU A 36 -17.49 -1.55 -26.98
C LEU A 36 -18.85 -2.24 -26.90
N ILE A 37 -18.86 -3.49 -26.44
CA ILE A 37 -20.07 -4.29 -26.32
C ILE A 37 -20.69 -4.04 -24.95
N CYS A 38 -21.95 -3.62 -24.92
CA CYS A 38 -22.67 -3.32 -23.69
C CYS A 38 -24.12 -3.77 -23.70
N GLN A 39 -24.71 -3.85 -22.52
CA GLN A 39 -26.15 -4.11 -22.37
C GLN A 39 -26.93 -2.80 -22.44
N ARG A 40 -28.20 -2.85 -22.83
CA ARG A 40 -29.06 -1.67 -22.93
C ARG A 40 -29.13 -0.88 -21.61
N ALA A 41 -29.06 -1.56 -20.47
CA ALA A 41 -29.08 -0.94 -19.15
C ALA A 41 -27.83 -0.09 -18.84
N ASP A 42 -26.69 -0.39 -19.48
CA ASP A 42 -25.42 0.31 -19.23
C ASP A 42 -25.14 1.41 -20.29
N LEU A 43 -26.03 1.60 -21.28
CA LEU A 43 -25.77 2.50 -22.42
C LEU A 43 -25.52 3.95 -22.01
N GLU A 44 -26.29 4.49 -21.07
CA GLU A 44 -26.16 5.87 -20.62
C GLU A 44 -24.81 6.10 -19.93
N ALA A 45 -24.48 5.28 -18.94
CA ALA A 45 -23.20 5.32 -18.24
C ALA A 45 -22.00 5.17 -19.19
N ILE A 46 -22.11 4.31 -20.21
CA ILE A 46 -21.05 4.13 -21.19
C ILE A 46 -20.92 5.31 -22.14
N SER A 47 -22.03 5.93 -22.54
CA SER A 47 -22.02 7.15 -23.34
C SER A 47 -21.30 8.27 -22.59
N GLU A 48 -21.60 8.44 -21.30
CA GLU A 48 -20.90 9.40 -20.45
C GLU A 48 -19.40 9.12 -20.41
N ILE A 49 -18.99 7.86 -20.19
CA ILE A 49 -17.57 7.48 -20.14
C ILE A 49 -16.86 7.65 -21.49
N TRP A 50 -17.59 7.47 -22.59
CA TRP A 50 -17.05 7.59 -23.95
C TRP A 50 -16.60 9.02 -24.25
N ASP A 51 -17.41 9.99 -23.83
CA ASP A 51 -17.19 11.42 -24.02
C ASP A 51 -16.45 12.07 -22.85
N ALA A 52 -16.39 11.43 -21.69
CA ALA A 52 -15.73 11.93 -20.48
C ALA A 52 -14.25 12.24 -20.72
N GLU A 53 -13.78 13.36 -20.16
CA GLU A 53 -12.37 13.72 -20.11
C GLU A 53 -11.56 12.77 -19.21
N THR A 54 -10.25 12.79 -19.39
CA THR A 54 -9.34 12.04 -18.51
C THR A 54 -9.37 12.69 -17.13
N PRO A 55 -9.52 11.91 -16.05
CA PRO A 55 -9.51 12.47 -14.70
C PRO A 55 -8.18 13.20 -14.45
N ALA A 56 -8.25 14.31 -13.73
CA ALA A 56 -7.07 15.04 -13.30
C ALA A 56 -6.17 14.14 -12.42
N ILE A 57 -4.86 14.35 -12.52
CA ILE A 57 -3.89 13.65 -11.66
C ILE A 57 -3.92 14.31 -10.28
N ASP A 58 -4.04 13.49 -9.25
CA ASP A 58 -3.93 13.92 -7.86
C ASP A 58 -2.65 13.38 -7.21
N SER A 59 -2.14 14.07 -6.19
CA SER A 59 -0.96 13.66 -5.47
C SER A 59 -1.26 12.48 -4.54
N CYS A 60 -0.61 11.33 -4.78
CA CYS A 60 -0.74 10.16 -3.91
C CYS A 60 -0.12 10.37 -2.52
N LEU A 61 0.65 11.44 -2.29
CA LEU A 61 1.22 11.75 -0.97
C LEU A 61 0.14 12.06 0.07
N ALA A 62 -1.00 12.61 -0.36
CA ALA A 62 -2.07 13.06 0.53
C ALA A 62 -2.92 11.90 1.10
N GLN A 63 -2.84 10.70 0.54
CA GLN A 63 -3.72 9.60 0.87
C GLN A 63 -3.43 9.07 2.28
N GLY A 64 -4.25 9.47 3.26
CA GLY A 64 -4.19 9.00 4.64
C GLY A 64 -2.88 9.34 5.36
N ASN A 65 -2.19 10.42 4.96
CA ASN A 65 -0.89 10.86 5.50
C ASN A 65 0.28 9.86 5.35
N LYS A 66 0.03 8.65 4.83
CA LYS A 66 1.04 7.58 4.73
C LYS A 66 2.17 7.94 3.77
N GLY A 67 1.84 8.61 2.66
CA GLY A 67 2.82 9.03 1.67
C GLY A 67 3.79 10.08 2.20
N VAL A 68 3.29 11.09 2.93
CA VAL A 68 4.13 12.13 3.55
C VAL A 68 5.03 11.52 4.63
N LYS A 69 4.49 10.71 5.53
CA LYS A 69 5.30 10.00 6.55
C LYS A 69 6.45 9.22 5.94
N ARG A 70 6.19 8.44 4.89
CA ARG A 70 7.22 7.68 4.19
C ARG A 70 8.28 8.58 3.57
N ALA A 71 7.86 9.62 2.83
CA ALA A 71 8.78 10.54 2.18
C ALA A 71 9.69 11.28 3.18
N LEU A 72 9.13 11.72 4.32
CA LEU A 72 9.89 12.36 5.38
C LEU A 72 10.88 11.39 6.05
N LEU A 73 10.44 10.18 6.39
CA LEU A 73 11.32 9.17 6.96
C LEU A 73 12.47 8.82 6.01
N GLU A 74 12.19 8.63 4.73
CA GLU A 74 13.21 8.35 3.70
C GLU A 74 14.19 9.52 3.56
N GLY A 75 13.70 10.77 3.49
CA GLY A 75 14.53 11.96 3.40
C GLY A 75 15.45 12.15 4.62
N ILE A 76 14.93 11.91 5.83
CA ILE A 76 15.69 12.01 7.08
C ILE A 76 16.70 10.86 7.20
N ALA A 77 16.29 9.62 6.92
CA ALA A 77 17.15 8.45 7.06
C ALA A 77 18.30 8.42 6.05
N THR A 78 18.09 8.98 4.85
CA THR A 78 19.13 9.15 3.83
C THR A 78 19.99 10.41 4.05
N ARG A 79 19.68 11.21 5.08
CA ARG A 79 20.34 12.49 5.42
C ARG A 79 20.25 13.55 4.31
N LEU A 80 19.21 13.47 3.48
CA LEU A 80 18.90 14.51 2.49
C LEU A 80 18.29 15.74 3.16
N VAL A 81 17.49 15.52 4.21
CA VAL A 81 16.89 16.57 5.03
C VAL A 81 17.09 16.24 6.51
N SER A 82 17.21 17.27 7.34
CA SER A 82 17.36 17.11 8.79
C SER A 82 16.70 18.27 9.54
N GLY A 83 16.90 19.50 9.10
CA GLY A 83 16.27 20.68 9.68
C GLY A 83 14.87 20.97 9.13
N ARG A 84 14.09 21.73 9.91
CA ARG A 84 12.73 22.17 9.54
C ARG A 84 12.66 22.91 8.20
N GLU A 85 13.61 23.81 7.95
CA GLU A 85 13.70 24.58 6.71
C GLU A 85 13.91 23.66 5.49
N ALA A 86 14.85 22.71 5.60
CA ALA A 86 15.14 21.74 4.55
C ALA A 86 13.94 20.81 4.28
N ILE A 87 13.21 20.41 5.32
CA ILE A 87 11.97 19.62 5.19
C ILE A 87 10.90 20.42 4.42
N ASN A 88 10.71 21.70 4.76
CA ASN A 88 9.75 22.56 4.08
C ASN A 88 10.13 22.78 2.61
N GLU A 89 11.42 22.98 2.31
CA GLU A 89 11.91 23.10 0.93
C GLU A 89 11.70 21.80 0.13
N PHE A 90 12.00 20.65 0.74
CA PHE A 90 11.75 19.34 0.14
C PHE A 90 10.27 19.15 -0.19
N MET A 91 9.37 19.47 0.73
CA MET A 91 7.93 19.35 0.51
C MET A 91 7.42 20.30 -0.57
N ARG A 92 7.93 21.53 -0.64
CA ARG A 92 7.59 22.51 -1.70
C ARG A 92 7.89 22.03 -3.12
N CYS A 93 8.82 21.09 -3.27
CA CYS A 93 9.15 20.46 -4.54
C CYS A 93 8.16 19.36 -4.97
N THR A 94 7.22 18.95 -4.11
CA THR A 94 6.25 17.88 -4.40
C THR A 94 5.05 18.38 -5.20
N LEU A 95 4.39 17.46 -5.94
CA LEU A 95 3.10 17.74 -6.58
C LEU A 95 2.01 18.12 -5.56
N LEU A 96 2.10 17.60 -4.33
CA LEU A 96 1.15 17.89 -3.26
C LEU A 96 1.10 19.39 -2.96
N CYS A 97 2.24 20.05 -2.84
CA CYS A 97 2.33 21.49 -2.61
C CYS A 97 1.88 22.35 -3.79
N LYS A 98 1.76 21.78 -5.00
CA LYS A 98 1.22 22.48 -6.17
C LYS A 98 -0.29 22.34 -6.31
N THR A 99 -0.89 21.44 -5.54
CA THR A 99 -2.31 21.05 -5.65
C THR A 99 -3.12 21.36 -4.40
N ARG A 100 -2.48 21.79 -3.30
CA ARG A 100 -3.11 22.11 -2.01
C ARG A 100 -2.63 23.44 -1.43
N GLU A 101 -3.42 23.97 -0.51
CA GLU A 101 -3.11 25.19 0.25
C GLU A 101 -1.91 25.00 1.20
N GLU A 102 -1.13 26.06 1.43
CA GLU A 102 0.10 26.00 2.23
C GLU A 102 -0.17 25.56 3.69
N ALA A 103 -1.28 26.01 4.28
CA ALA A 103 -1.67 25.67 5.65
C ALA A 103 -1.94 24.16 5.83
N ASP A 104 -2.54 23.51 4.83
CA ASP A 104 -2.82 22.06 4.88
C ASP A 104 -1.52 21.26 4.82
N ILE A 105 -0.54 21.72 4.02
CA ILE A 105 0.77 21.10 3.92
C ILE A 105 1.51 21.18 5.24
N GLU A 106 1.54 22.35 5.86
CA GLU A 106 2.21 22.55 7.14
C GLU A 106 1.63 21.63 8.22
N HIS A 107 0.30 21.53 8.30
CA HIS A 107 -0.37 20.60 9.19
C HIS A 107 0.00 19.13 8.91
N LEU A 108 0.05 18.72 7.64
CA LEU A 108 0.43 17.36 7.25
C LEU A 108 1.88 17.03 7.62
N ILE A 109 2.80 17.98 7.44
CA ILE A 109 4.20 17.82 7.83
C ILE A 109 4.31 17.65 9.34
N GLU A 110 3.67 18.53 10.13
CA GLU A 110 3.72 18.45 11.59
C GLU A 110 3.15 17.14 12.12
N THR A 111 1.95 16.78 11.65
CA THR A 111 1.30 15.53 12.06
C THR A 111 2.18 14.33 11.70
N SER A 112 2.77 14.32 10.50
CA SER A 112 3.66 13.23 10.07
C SER A 112 4.94 13.12 10.91
N LEU A 113 5.59 14.25 11.21
CA LEU A 113 6.80 14.24 12.03
C LEU A 113 6.49 13.80 13.45
N GLN A 114 5.38 14.27 14.03
CA GLN A 114 4.93 13.84 15.34
C GLN A 114 4.68 12.33 15.37
N GLU A 115 3.94 11.77 14.41
CA GLU A 115 3.72 10.32 14.31
C GLU A 115 5.03 9.53 14.18
N LEU A 116 6.01 10.02 13.42
CA LEU A 116 7.31 9.37 13.26
C LEU A 116 8.16 9.41 14.55
N VAL A 117 8.03 10.46 15.36
CA VAL A 117 8.68 10.57 16.67
C VAL A 117 7.99 9.64 17.67
N GLU A 118 6.65 9.63 17.72
CA GLU A 118 5.86 8.77 18.60
C GLU A 118 6.12 7.28 18.36
N THR A 119 6.43 6.91 17.11
CA THR A 119 6.78 5.54 16.72
C THR A 119 8.27 5.20 16.86
N ASP A 120 9.11 6.08 17.43
CA ASP A 120 10.58 5.96 17.57
C ASP A 120 11.28 5.62 16.24
N LEU A 121 10.75 6.12 15.11
CA LEU A 121 11.40 6.00 13.79
C LEU A 121 12.38 7.15 13.53
N ILE A 122 12.09 8.32 14.10
CA ILE A 122 12.99 9.47 14.11
C ILE A 122 13.09 10.06 15.53
N ARG A 123 14.13 10.86 15.78
CA ARG A 123 14.34 11.61 17.01
C ARG A 123 14.60 13.07 16.72
N LEU A 124 14.03 13.94 17.53
CA LEU A 124 14.34 15.36 17.56
C LEU A 124 15.61 15.57 18.41
N ARG A 125 16.58 16.27 17.85
CA ARG A 125 17.83 16.67 18.52
C ARG A 125 17.68 18.05 19.17
N ASP A 126 18.63 18.40 20.02
CA ASP A 126 18.66 19.68 20.75
C ASP A 126 18.81 20.91 19.82
N ASP A 127 19.24 20.70 18.58
CA ASP A 127 19.39 21.73 17.54
C ASP A 127 18.16 21.86 16.62
N ASP A 128 17.00 21.36 17.05
CA ASP A 128 15.75 21.28 16.28
C ASP A 128 15.86 20.51 14.95
N SER A 129 16.87 19.65 14.83
CA SER A 129 17.03 18.74 13.69
C SER A 129 16.49 17.34 13.98
N TYR A 130 16.04 16.66 12.93
CA TYR A 130 15.56 15.29 12.99
C TYR A 130 16.65 14.31 12.52
N GLU A 131 16.79 13.21 13.23
CA GLU A 131 17.65 12.09 12.88
C GLU A 131 16.88 10.78 12.90
N SER A 132 17.17 9.86 11.97
CA SER A 132 16.57 8.53 11.97
C SER A 132 17.12 7.66 13.11
N THR A 133 16.25 6.84 13.70
CA THR A 133 16.69 5.79 14.63
C THR A 133 17.27 4.61 13.87
N LYS A 134 17.86 3.64 14.59
CA LYS A 134 18.30 2.37 13.98
C LYS A 134 17.13 1.64 13.31
N LEU A 135 15.95 1.68 13.91
CA LEU A 135 14.75 1.07 13.36
C LEU A 135 14.28 1.84 12.12
N GLY A 136 14.16 3.17 12.19
CA GLY A 136 13.76 3.99 11.04
C GLY A 136 14.70 3.82 9.84
N ALA A 137 16.01 3.81 10.08
CA ALA A 137 17.01 3.54 9.04
C ALA A 137 16.88 2.12 8.45
N ALA A 138 16.62 1.11 9.28
CA ALA A 138 16.42 -0.26 8.82
C ALA A 138 15.14 -0.42 7.98
N ILE A 139 14.04 0.23 8.37
CA ILE A 139 12.77 0.24 7.62
C ILE A 139 12.98 0.83 6.22
N VAL A 140 13.65 1.98 6.14
CA VAL A 140 13.98 2.63 4.85
C VAL A 140 14.89 1.74 4.01
N ALA A 141 15.96 1.19 4.61
CA ALA A 141 16.86 0.27 3.92
C ALA A 141 16.16 -1.00 3.41
N SER A 142 15.10 -1.44 4.10
CA SER A 142 14.27 -2.59 3.71
C SER A 142 13.13 -2.23 2.75
N SER A 143 13.03 -0.95 2.35
CA SER A 143 11.99 -0.46 1.42
C SER A 143 10.54 -0.63 1.92
N PHE A 144 10.35 -0.77 3.23
CA PHE A 144 9.03 -0.85 3.85
C PHE A 144 8.41 0.54 4.06
N SER A 145 7.08 0.60 4.08
CA SER A 145 6.41 1.77 4.63
C SER A 145 6.62 1.83 6.16
N PRO A 146 6.48 2.99 6.81
CA PRO A 146 6.60 3.09 8.27
C PRO A 146 5.70 2.08 9.00
N ASP A 147 4.42 2.02 8.65
CA ASP A 147 3.44 1.13 9.29
C ASP A 147 3.81 -0.35 9.09
N ASP A 148 4.15 -0.74 7.85
CA ASP A 148 4.53 -2.12 7.52
C ASP A 148 5.83 -2.53 8.20
N GLY A 149 6.80 -1.61 8.27
CA GLY A 149 8.10 -1.85 8.88
C GLY A 149 7.99 -2.06 10.40
N ILE A 150 7.14 -1.29 11.07
CA ILE A 150 6.83 -1.47 12.50
C ILE A 150 6.16 -2.83 12.71
N PHE A 151 5.18 -3.19 11.88
CA PHE A 151 4.51 -4.49 11.97
C PHE A 151 5.53 -5.64 11.83
N VAL A 152 6.37 -5.63 10.80
CA VAL A 152 7.40 -6.66 10.59
C VAL A 152 8.39 -6.71 11.76
N TYR A 153 8.78 -5.56 12.30
CA TYR A 153 9.68 -5.50 13.45
C TYR A 153 9.06 -6.16 14.70
N GLU A 154 7.79 -5.88 15.01
CA GLU A 154 7.12 -6.51 16.15
C GLU A 154 6.89 -8.02 15.92
N GLU A 155 6.59 -8.44 14.69
CA GLU A 155 6.51 -9.85 14.32
C GLU A 155 7.83 -10.59 14.51
N LEU A 156 8.94 -10.00 14.07
CA LEU A 156 10.28 -10.54 14.28
C LEU A 156 10.63 -10.60 15.77
N LYS A 157 10.29 -9.57 16.54
CA LYS A 157 10.53 -9.51 17.98
C LYS A 157 9.72 -10.56 18.74
N ARG A 158 8.48 -10.83 18.31
CA ARG A 158 7.65 -11.92 18.82
C ARG A 158 8.28 -13.27 18.49
N ALA A 159 8.64 -13.50 17.23
CA ALA A 159 9.32 -14.71 16.77
C ALA A 159 10.64 -15.01 17.53
N LEU A 160 11.38 -13.97 17.95
CA LEU A 160 12.59 -14.13 18.77
C LEU A 160 12.31 -14.68 20.18
N GLN A 161 11.10 -14.51 20.72
CA GLN A 161 10.74 -15.03 22.05
C GLN A 161 10.41 -16.52 22.00
N ALA A 162 9.77 -16.98 20.92
CA ALA A 162 9.60 -18.40 20.65
C ALA A 162 9.44 -18.65 19.14
N PHE A 163 10.19 -19.61 18.60
CA PHE A 163 10.12 -19.98 17.20
C PHE A 163 9.93 -21.48 17.08
N VAL A 164 8.96 -21.91 16.27
CA VAL A 164 8.67 -23.33 16.05
C VAL A 164 9.60 -23.82 14.95
N MET A 165 10.61 -24.62 15.32
CA MET A 165 11.70 -25.05 14.43
C MET A 165 11.55 -26.48 13.93
N ASP A 166 10.62 -27.27 14.46
CA ASP A 166 10.36 -28.65 14.05
C ASP A 166 9.30 -28.75 12.95
N GLY A 167 9.17 -27.69 12.16
CA GLY A 167 8.32 -27.58 10.98
C GLY A 167 8.64 -26.30 10.19
N GLU A 168 8.09 -26.18 8.99
CA GLU A 168 8.38 -25.03 8.10
C GLU A 168 7.33 -23.92 8.19
N MET A 169 6.19 -24.17 8.82
CA MET A 169 5.03 -23.27 8.80
C MET A 169 5.32 -21.90 9.43
N HIS A 170 6.05 -21.87 10.55
CA HIS A 170 6.44 -20.60 11.17
C HIS A 170 7.47 -19.85 10.29
N VAL A 171 8.36 -20.56 9.59
CA VAL A 171 9.27 -19.95 8.61
C VAL A 171 8.50 -19.32 7.46
N PHE A 172 7.54 -20.04 6.86
CA PHE A 172 6.72 -19.50 5.78
C PHE A 172 5.88 -18.30 6.22
N TYR A 173 5.37 -18.30 7.45
CA TYR A 173 4.70 -17.14 8.02
C TYR A 173 5.59 -15.88 7.99
N MET A 174 6.86 -16.01 8.41
CA MET A 174 7.80 -14.87 8.43
C MET A 174 8.13 -14.30 7.04
N PHE A 175 7.97 -15.09 5.97
CA PHE A 175 8.21 -14.66 4.60
C PHE A 175 6.91 -14.36 3.82
N THR A 176 5.75 -14.47 4.46
CA THR A 176 4.47 -14.20 3.79
C THR A 176 4.34 -12.71 3.50
N PRO A 177 4.21 -12.29 2.23
CA PRO A 177 4.12 -10.86 1.91
C PRO A 177 2.86 -10.23 2.52
N LEU A 178 3.01 -9.08 3.19
CA LEU A 178 1.91 -8.35 3.82
C LEU A 178 0.78 -8.01 2.84
N SER A 179 1.14 -7.65 1.61
CA SER A 179 0.18 -7.31 0.56
C SER A 179 -0.73 -8.48 0.17
N VAL A 180 -0.24 -9.72 0.25
CA VAL A 180 -1.02 -10.93 -0.02
C VAL A 180 -1.98 -11.19 1.13
N ALA A 181 -1.52 -11.06 2.38
CA ALA A 181 -2.34 -11.27 3.56
C ALA A 181 -3.57 -10.33 3.61
N MET A 182 -3.44 -9.08 3.16
CA MET A 182 -4.52 -8.10 3.22
C MET A 182 -5.54 -8.21 2.07
N ASN A 183 -5.17 -8.80 0.93
CA ASN A 183 -5.99 -8.78 -0.29
C ASN A 183 -6.54 -10.15 -0.70
N THR A 184 -6.21 -11.20 0.05
CA THR A 184 -6.67 -12.56 -0.26
C THR A 184 -8.03 -12.82 0.37
N ASN A 185 -9.01 -13.19 -0.45
CA ASN A 185 -10.30 -13.67 0.05
C ASN A 185 -10.13 -15.13 0.51
N ILE A 186 -10.34 -15.38 1.80
CA ILE A 186 -10.18 -16.71 2.41
C ILE A 186 -11.52 -17.42 2.39
N ASP A 187 -11.56 -18.60 1.76
CA ASP A 187 -12.66 -19.54 1.95
C ASP A 187 -12.48 -20.24 3.30
N TRP A 188 -13.29 -19.85 4.28
CA TRP A 188 -13.19 -20.35 5.65
C TRP A 188 -13.45 -21.85 5.78
N LEU A 189 -14.27 -22.43 4.90
CA LEU A 189 -14.53 -23.88 4.92
C LEU A 189 -13.28 -24.64 4.47
N ILE A 190 -12.68 -24.21 3.37
CA ILE A 190 -11.42 -24.79 2.88
C ILE A 190 -10.31 -24.59 3.92
N PHE A 191 -10.19 -23.39 4.51
CA PHE A 191 -9.19 -23.10 5.51
C PHE A 191 -9.34 -24.00 6.75
N ARG A 192 -10.57 -24.22 7.24
CA ARG A 192 -10.86 -25.14 8.33
C ARG A 192 -10.45 -26.57 7.99
N ASP A 193 -10.84 -27.05 6.80
CA ASP A 193 -10.50 -28.41 6.37
C ASP A 193 -8.96 -28.59 6.23
N GLN A 194 -8.22 -27.53 5.86
CA GLN A 194 -6.75 -27.55 5.88
C GLN A 194 -6.18 -27.50 7.30
N LEU A 195 -6.81 -26.79 8.24
CA LEU A 195 -6.39 -26.72 9.62
C LEU A 195 -6.47 -28.08 10.33
N ASP A 196 -7.48 -28.88 10.01
CA ASP A 196 -7.63 -30.26 10.52
C ASP A 196 -6.56 -31.23 10.01
N LEU A 197 -5.88 -30.89 8.91
CA LEU A 197 -4.78 -31.69 8.35
C LEU A 197 -3.40 -31.32 8.92
N LEU A 198 -3.30 -30.27 9.73
CA LEU A 198 -2.04 -29.85 10.32
C LEU A 198 -1.58 -30.83 11.40
N ASP A 199 -0.27 -31.10 11.39
CA ASP A 199 0.39 -31.84 12.45
C ASP A 199 0.55 -30.98 13.72
N GLU A 200 1.03 -31.58 14.80
CA GLU A 200 1.25 -30.86 16.07
C GLU A 200 2.18 -29.65 15.90
N SER A 201 3.14 -29.72 14.98
CA SER A 201 4.06 -28.64 14.65
C SER A 201 3.33 -27.46 14.02
N GLY A 202 2.50 -27.72 13.01
CA GLY A 202 1.65 -26.70 12.37
C GLY A 202 0.66 -26.05 13.33
N ILE A 203 0.01 -26.83 14.21
CA ILE A 203 -0.91 -26.29 15.22
C ILE A 203 -0.18 -25.38 16.22
N ARG A 204 1.01 -25.76 16.70
CA ARG A 204 1.81 -24.88 17.57
C ARG A 204 2.21 -23.59 16.86
N ALA A 205 2.61 -23.67 15.59
CA ALA A 205 2.95 -22.48 14.81
C ALA A 205 1.74 -21.53 14.68
N LEU A 206 0.54 -22.05 14.38
CA LEU A 206 -0.70 -21.27 14.33
C LEU A 206 -1.03 -20.58 15.64
N LEU A 207 -0.99 -21.33 16.75
CA LEU A 207 -1.25 -20.78 18.08
C LEU A 207 -0.26 -19.65 18.43
N PHE A 208 1.00 -19.81 18.04
CA PHE A 208 2.03 -18.80 18.28
C PHE A 208 1.79 -17.50 17.51
N VAL A 209 1.38 -17.60 16.24
CA VAL A 209 1.08 -16.41 15.42
C VAL A 209 -0.26 -15.76 15.81
N GLY A 210 -1.04 -16.39 16.68
CA GLY A 210 -2.28 -15.86 17.27
C GLY A 210 -3.57 -16.43 16.68
N VAL A 211 -3.49 -17.47 15.85
CA VAL A 211 -4.67 -18.14 15.29
C VAL A 211 -5.19 -19.16 16.30
N GLN A 212 -6.39 -18.90 16.85
CA GLN A 212 -7.06 -19.84 17.73
C GLN A 212 -7.97 -20.78 16.92
N PRO A 213 -7.76 -22.11 16.96
CA PRO A 213 -8.60 -23.07 16.23
C PRO A 213 -10.10 -22.95 16.54
N GLY A 214 -10.45 -22.59 17.79
CA GLY A 214 -11.84 -22.40 18.21
C GLY A 214 -12.55 -21.22 17.53
N PHE A 215 -11.81 -20.22 17.04
CA PHE A 215 -12.38 -19.12 16.27
C PHE A 215 -12.70 -19.52 14.82
N VAL A 216 -11.92 -20.45 14.26
CA VAL A 216 -12.06 -20.94 12.88
C VAL A 216 -13.15 -22.02 12.77
N ASN A 217 -13.42 -22.74 13.86
CA ASN A 217 -14.37 -23.85 13.92
C ASN A 217 -15.83 -23.45 14.24
N ASN A 218 -16.11 -22.17 14.50
CA ASN A 218 -17.47 -21.64 14.69
C ASN A 218 -18.07 -21.14 13.38
#